data_AF-A0A8T2KKH7-F1
#
_entry.id   AF-A0A8T2KKH7-F1
#
_cell.length_a   1.000
_cell.length_b   1.000
_cell.length_c   1.000
_cell.angle_alpha   90.00
_cell.angle_beta   90.00
_cell.angle_gamma   90.00
#
_symmetry.space_group_name_H-M   'P 1'
#
loop_
_entity.id
_entity.type
_entity.pdbx_description
1 polymer ?
#
loop_
_entity_poly.entity_id
_entity_poly.type
_entity_poly.pdbx_seq_one_letter_code
_entity_poly.pdbx_strand_id
1 'polypeptide(L)'
;MAMKGNANSKHHPDANWNVYEEMRGGGLEPLNTRTDVDLPSSGHSKTANRRYRLAAVSLGLLSVVLLISIILLLMNFNHLTAERDQLQTSYTNRTAGLQRKLSSLEKAFVEGWRYFSSSVYYISTEKKSWSGSREDCRGKGADLVIINSREEQEFVDSLSVCKDAAVFIGLTDQETEGIWKWVDGSEPTTLYWMSGQPNNGGWTKQDCVVTGPQLGKRWNDKPCQNLQYWICEKKLRYLKPYAKTLGMMAQIMGSYE
;
A
#
# COMPACT_ATOMS: atom_id res chain seq x y z
N MET A 1 12.72 -22.84 44.91
CA MET A 1 12.67 -24.24 44.44
C MET A 1 12.77 -24.21 42.93
N ALA A 2 13.98 -24.40 42.39
CA ALA A 2 14.52 -25.67 41.88
C ALA A 2 13.96 -25.97 40.46
N MET A 3 14.68 -25.76 39.36
CA MET A 3 15.97 -26.33 38.87
C MET A 3 15.75 -27.48 37.87
N LYS A 4 16.56 -27.44 36.79
CA LYS A 4 16.92 -28.48 35.79
C LYS A 4 15.93 -28.63 34.63
N GLY A 5 16.32 -28.55 33.35
CA GLY A 5 17.61 -28.77 32.70
C GLY A 5 17.68 -30.21 32.19
N ASN A 6 17.89 -30.42 30.88
CA ASN A 6 19.06 -31.11 30.32
C ASN A 6 18.89 -31.40 28.82
N ALA A 7 20.01 -31.30 28.11
CA ALA A 7 20.27 -31.82 26.78
C ALA A 7 20.32 -33.36 26.78
N ASN A 8 20.23 -34.01 25.61
CA ASN A 8 21.40 -34.45 24.83
C ASN A 8 21.10 -35.64 23.89
N SER A 9 21.71 -35.58 22.69
CA SER A 9 22.25 -36.72 21.91
C SER A 9 21.24 -37.67 21.22
N LYS A 10 21.49 -38.37 20.11
CA LYS A 10 22.60 -38.55 19.14
C LYS A 10 22.10 -39.64 18.14
N HIS A 11 22.44 -39.57 16.85
CA HIS A 11 22.87 -40.67 15.95
C HIS A 11 22.52 -40.47 14.45
N HIS A 12 23.59 -40.46 13.63
CA HIS A 12 23.71 -40.75 12.17
C HIS A 12 23.37 -42.24 11.88
N PRO A 13 23.28 -42.79 10.64
CA PRO A 13 24.14 -42.53 9.46
C PRO A 13 23.43 -42.45 8.07
N ASP A 14 23.96 -41.66 7.14
CA ASP A 14 24.77 -42.00 5.94
C ASP A 14 23.99 -42.40 4.67
N ALA A 15 24.21 -41.63 3.59
CA ALA A 15 24.23 -42.14 2.22
C ALA A 15 25.10 -41.21 1.35
N ASN A 16 26.32 -41.69 1.11
CA ASN A 16 27.32 -41.17 0.18
C ASN A 16 27.12 -41.85 -1.18
N TRP A 17 27.20 -41.13 -2.30
CA TRP A 17 27.86 -41.66 -3.50
C TRP A 17 28.32 -40.54 -4.45
N ASN A 18 29.51 -40.01 -4.16
CA ASN A 18 30.41 -39.50 -5.21
C ASN A 18 31.02 -40.69 -5.93
N VAL A 19 30.95 -40.72 -7.26
CA VAL A 19 31.54 -41.80 -8.06
C VAL A 19 32.61 -41.25 -8.98
N TYR A 20 33.75 -41.94 -8.93
CA TYR A 20 34.85 -41.98 -9.87
C TYR A 20 36.03 -41.02 -9.66
N GLU A 21 36.89 -41.36 -8.68
CA GLU A 21 38.33 -41.51 -8.93
C GLU A 21 38.81 -42.81 -8.26
N GLU A 22 39.47 -43.68 -9.02
CA GLU A 22 40.41 -44.66 -8.47
C GLU A 22 41.60 -44.84 -9.42
N MET A 23 42.78 -44.89 -8.80
CA MET A 23 44.12 -44.81 -9.38
C MET A 23 44.76 -46.20 -9.61
N ARG A 24 45.92 -46.14 -10.28
CA ARG A 24 47.05 -47.11 -10.30
C ARG A 24 46.87 -48.29 -11.28
N GLY A 25 47.86 -48.66 -12.08
CA GLY A 25 49.31 -48.55 -11.90
C GLY A 25 49.86 -49.94 -11.61
N GLY A 26 50.35 -50.61 -12.66
CA GLY A 26 51.03 -51.91 -12.57
C GLY A 26 51.77 -52.17 -13.88
N GLY A 27 53.11 -52.17 -13.83
CA GLY A 27 53.99 -52.52 -14.94
C GLY A 27 54.61 -53.91 -14.79
N LEU A 28 55.23 -54.36 -15.90
CA LEU A 28 56.35 -55.31 -16.11
C LEU A 28 56.11 -56.05 -17.45
N GLU A 29 56.65 -55.57 -18.58
CA GLU A 29 57.95 -55.90 -19.23
C GLU A 29 57.74 -56.84 -20.46
N PRO A 30 58.69 -56.97 -21.42
CA PRO A 30 58.49 -56.50 -22.79
C PRO A 30 58.41 -57.63 -23.82
N LEU A 31 57.62 -57.43 -24.88
CA LEU A 31 57.69 -58.25 -26.09
C LEU A 31 58.06 -57.38 -27.29
N ASN A 32 59.30 -57.60 -27.70
CA ASN A 32 59.95 -57.12 -28.91
C ASN A 32 59.26 -57.69 -30.15
N THR A 33 58.59 -56.85 -30.93
CA THR A 33 58.36 -57.09 -32.36
C THR A 33 58.55 -55.80 -33.13
N ARG A 34 59.77 -55.67 -33.64
CA ARG A 34 60.17 -54.81 -34.74
C ARG A 34 59.25 -55.05 -35.96
N THR A 35 58.51 -54.03 -36.35
CA THR A 35 58.02 -53.89 -37.73
C THR A 35 58.37 -52.48 -38.19
N ASP A 36 59.48 -52.40 -38.92
CA ASP A 36 59.85 -51.26 -39.73
C ASP A 36 58.72 -51.00 -40.74
N VAL A 37 58.01 -49.87 -40.59
CA VAL A 37 57.09 -49.34 -41.61
C VAL A 37 57.70 -48.04 -42.10
N ASP A 38 58.39 -48.13 -43.23
CA ASP A 38 58.88 -46.98 -43.99
C ASP A 38 57.70 -46.08 -44.38
N LEU A 39 57.67 -44.85 -43.85
CA LEU A 39 56.82 -43.78 -44.37
C LEU A 39 57.51 -43.14 -45.58
N PRO A 40 56.89 -43.11 -46.78
CA PRO A 40 57.42 -42.34 -47.88
C PRO A 40 57.14 -40.85 -47.65
N SER A 41 58.21 -40.05 -47.56
CA SER A 41 58.12 -38.60 -47.62
C SER A 41 57.57 -38.17 -48.98
N SER A 42 56.33 -37.68 -49.04
CA SER A 42 55.74 -37.08 -50.24
C SER A 42 55.33 -35.62 -49.98
N GLY A 43 55.96 -34.71 -50.74
CA GLY A 43 55.85 -33.27 -50.58
C GLY A 43 54.41 -32.76 -50.75
N HIS A 44 53.80 -32.33 -49.64
CA HIS A 44 52.54 -31.61 -49.66
C HIS A 44 52.75 -30.13 -50.01
N SER A 45 52.05 -29.69 -51.04
CA SER A 45 52.14 -28.37 -51.68
C SER A 45 51.97 -27.19 -50.70
N LYS A 46 52.93 -26.24 -50.70
CA LYS A 46 52.92 -25.01 -49.89
C LYS A 46 51.61 -24.19 -50.00
N THR A 47 50.89 -24.32 -51.11
CA THR A 47 49.61 -23.62 -51.36
C THR A 47 48.42 -24.22 -50.60
N ALA A 48 48.39 -25.53 -50.35
CA ALA A 48 47.34 -26.17 -49.56
C ALA A 48 47.42 -25.72 -48.08
N ASN A 49 48.61 -25.74 -47.49
CA ASN A 49 48.85 -25.25 -46.12
C ASN A 49 48.46 -23.77 -45.94
N ARG A 50 48.67 -22.91 -46.96
CA ARG A 50 48.24 -21.50 -46.92
C ARG A 50 46.72 -21.36 -46.92
N ARG A 51 46.00 -22.21 -47.67
CA ARG A 51 44.52 -22.24 -47.70
C ARG A 51 43.94 -22.73 -46.38
N TYR A 52 44.50 -23.79 -45.78
CA TYR A 52 44.10 -24.27 -44.45
C TYR A 52 44.37 -23.22 -43.35
N ARG A 53 45.53 -22.54 -43.40
CA ARG A 53 45.84 -21.45 -42.47
C ARG A 53 44.86 -20.28 -42.60
N LEU A 54 44.51 -19.88 -43.82
CA LEU A 54 43.53 -18.82 -44.05
C LEU A 54 42.14 -19.21 -43.54
N ALA A 55 41.69 -20.43 -43.84
CA ALA A 55 40.42 -20.96 -43.36
C ALA A 55 40.36 -21.06 -41.82
N ALA A 56 41.45 -21.52 -41.19
CA ALA A 56 41.57 -21.58 -39.73
C ALA A 56 41.52 -20.19 -39.08
N VAL A 57 42.21 -19.20 -39.68
CA VAL A 57 42.15 -17.80 -39.22
C VAL A 57 40.73 -17.23 -39.38
N SER A 58 40.06 -17.49 -40.50
CA SER A 58 38.69 -17.02 -40.69
C SER A 58 37.70 -17.66 -39.73
N LEU A 59 37.83 -18.96 -39.45
CA LEU A 59 36.98 -19.66 -38.48
C LEU A 59 37.24 -19.18 -37.05
N GLY A 60 38.50 -18.90 -36.71
CA GLY A 60 38.87 -18.29 -35.42
C GLY A 60 38.35 -16.86 -35.26
N LEU A 61 38.36 -16.06 -36.31
CA LEU A 61 37.77 -14.71 -36.28
C LEU A 61 36.23 -14.78 -36.17
N LEU A 62 35.59 -15.69 -36.90
CA LEU A 62 34.15 -15.91 -36.80
C LEU A 62 33.74 -16.40 -35.40
N SER A 63 34.51 -17.31 -34.79
CA SER A 63 34.22 -17.77 -33.43
C SER A 63 34.36 -16.63 -32.42
N VAL A 64 35.38 -15.77 -32.55
CA VAL A 64 35.54 -14.59 -31.69
C VAL A 64 34.38 -13.61 -31.87
N VAL A 65 33.95 -13.31 -33.11
CA VAL A 65 32.80 -12.42 -33.38
C VAL A 65 31.50 -13.00 -32.81
N LEU A 66 31.28 -14.31 -32.94
CA LEU A 66 30.12 -14.98 -32.36
C LEU A 66 30.15 -14.92 -30.83
N LEU A 67 31.30 -15.14 -30.20
CA LEU A 67 31.46 -15.03 -28.75
C LEU A 67 31.18 -13.62 -28.25
N ILE A 68 31.71 -12.59 -28.93
CA ILE A 68 31.43 -11.19 -28.60
C ILE A 68 29.92 -10.89 -28.72
N SER A 69 29.29 -11.35 -29.81
CA SER A 69 27.87 -11.14 -30.04
C SER A 69 27.01 -11.80 -28.96
N ILE A 70 27.36 -13.03 -28.56
CA ILE A 70 26.69 -13.75 -27.47
C ILE A 70 26.88 -13.00 -26.14
N ILE A 71 28.08 -12.54 -25.82
CA ILE A 71 28.37 -11.80 -24.58
C ILE A 71 27.53 -10.52 -24.51
N LEU A 72 27.47 -9.74 -25.59
CA LEU A 72 26.66 -8.51 -25.65
C LEU A 72 25.16 -8.82 -25.49
N LEU A 73 24.68 -9.89 -26.11
CA LEU A 73 23.30 -10.34 -25.96
C LEU A 73 22.98 -10.76 -24.52
N LEU A 74 23.91 -11.46 -23.85
CA LEU A 74 23.77 -11.84 -22.44
C LEU A 74 23.76 -10.61 -21.52
N MET A 75 24.61 -9.61 -21.78
CA MET A 75 24.59 -8.35 -21.03
C MET A 75 23.27 -7.60 -21.21
N ASN A 76 22.77 -7.49 -22.44
CA ASN A 76 21.47 -6.87 -22.72
C ASN A 76 20.31 -7.63 -22.08
N PHE A 77 20.34 -8.97 -22.13
CA PHE A 77 19.34 -9.81 -21.47
C PHE A 77 19.35 -9.62 -19.96
N ASN A 78 20.52 -9.57 -19.33
CA ASN A 78 20.66 -9.31 -17.89
C ASN A 78 20.16 -7.91 -17.52
N HIS A 79 20.46 -6.89 -18.33
CA HIS A 79 19.98 -5.53 -18.14
C HIS A 79 18.46 -5.44 -18.20
N LEU A 80 17.85 -5.96 -19.27
CA LEU A 80 16.40 -6.00 -19.44
C LEU A 80 15.71 -6.80 -18.32
N THR A 81 16.35 -7.86 -17.84
CA THR A 81 15.85 -8.63 -16.69
C THR A 81 15.83 -7.77 -15.42
N ALA A 82 16.90 -7.02 -15.16
CA ALA A 82 16.98 -6.12 -14.01
C ALA A 82 15.95 -4.98 -14.07
N GLU A 83 15.76 -4.35 -15.24
CA GLU A 83 14.72 -3.32 -15.43
C GLU A 83 13.32 -3.89 -15.20
N ARG A 84 13.04 -5.09 -15.74
CA ARG A 84 11.77 -5.78 -15.52
C ARG A 84 11.52 -6.07 -14.05
N ASP A 85 12.52 -6.56 -13.32
CA ASP A 85 12.41 -6.85 -11.88
C ASP A 85 12.18 -5.59 -11.04
N GLN A 86 12.84 -4.48 -11.39
CA GLN A 86 12.61 -3.18 -10.76
C GLN A 86 11.18 -2.68 -11.01
N LEU A 87 10.71 -2.73 -12.25
CA LEU A 87 9.34 -2.34 -12.61
C LEU A 87 8.32 -3.23 -11.92
N GLN A 88 8.56 -4.54 -11.88
CA GLN A 88 7.68 -5.49 -11.19
C GLN A 88 7.60 -5.17 -9.70
N THR A 89 8.74 -4.87 -9.05
CA THR A 89 8.80 -4.49 -7.64
C THR A 89 8.05 -3.17 -7.39
N SER A 90 8.20 -2.18 -8.26
CA SER A 90 7.45 -0.93 -8.18
C SER A 90 5.95 -1.14 -8.30
N TYR A 91 5.53 -1.96 -9.28
CA TYR A 91 4.13 -2.30 -9.49
C TYR A 91 3.54 -3.04 -8.29
N THR A 92 4.21 -4.08 -7.78
CA THR A 92 3.73 -4.86 -6.62
C THR A 92 3.65 -4.03 -5.35
N ASN A 93 4.60 -3.14 -5.11
CA ASN A 93 4.55 -2.21 -3.97
C ASN A 93 3.36 -1.26 -4.08
N ARG A 94 3.09 -0.74 -5.28
CA ARG A 94 1.94 0.16 -5.52
C ARG A 94 0.62 -0.58 -5.38
N THR A 95 0.49 -1.80 -5.90
CA THR A 95 -0.72 -2.61 -5.78
C THR A 95 -0.96 -3.04 -4.34
N ALA A 96 0.07 -3.46 -3.60
CA ALA A 96 -0.06 -3.77 -2.17
C ALA A 96 -0.53 -2.55 -1.37
N GLY A 97 0.00 -1.36 -1.67
CA GLY A 97 -0.46 -0.10 -1.08
C GLY A 97 -1.92 0.23 -1.41
N LEU A 98 -2.36 -0.04 -2.64
CA LEU A 98 -3.76 0.13 -3.05
C LEU A 98 -4.68 -0.88 -2.35
N GLN A 99 -4.26 -2.15 -2.27
CA GLN A 99 -4.99 -3.23 -1.60
C GLN A 99 -5.27 -2.88 -0.14
N ARG A 100 -4.25 -2.44 0.60
CA ARG A 100 -4.40 -2.03 2.01
C ARG A 100 -5.40 -0.88 2.18
N LYS A 101 -5.40 0.07 1.24
CA LYS A 101 -6.33 1.21 1.24
C LYS A 101 -7.76 0.77 0.94
N LEU A 102 -7.96 -0.11 -0.04
CA LEU A 102 -9.25 -0.69 -0.36
C LEU A 102 -9.80 -1.47 0.83
N SER A 103 -9.00 -2.33 1.47
CA SER A 103 -9.44 -3.06 2.66
C SER A 103 -9.80 -2.15 3.83
N SER A 104 -9.08 -1.04 4.03
CA SER A 104 -9.46 -0.04 5.05
C SER A 104 -10.78 0.64 4.75
N LEU A 105 -11.09 0.85 3.46
CA LEU A 105 -12.33 1.47 3.04
C LEU A 105 -13.51 0.48 3.11
N GLU A 106 -13.31 -0.76 2.65
CA GLU A 106 -14.26 -1.87 2.80
C GLU A 106 -14.63 -2.07 4.27
N LYS A 107 -13.64 -2.08 5.17
CA LYS A 107 -13.88 -2.16 6.62
C LYS A 107 -14.76 -1.01 7.12
N ALA A 108 -14.50 0.22 6.68
CA ALA A 108 -15.31 1.37 7.08
C ALA A 108 -16.78 1.23 6.61
N PHE A 109 -17.00 0.72 5.39
CA PHE A 109 -18.36 0.44 4.89
C PHE A 109 -19.08 -0.62 5.73
N VAL A 110 -18.40 -1.71 6.07
CA VAL A 110 -18.95 -2.78 6.93
C VAL A 110 -19.30 -2.24 8.33
N GLU A 111 -18.52 -1.29 8.84
CA GLU A 111 -18.79 -0.61 10.13
C GLU A 111 -19.86 0.49 10.03
N GLY A 112 -20.52 0.64 8.88
CA GLY A 112 -21.60 1.61 8.68
C GLY A 112 -21.13 3.04 8.43
N TRP A 113 -19.86 3.28 8.13
CA TRP A 113 -19.39 4.61 7.72
C TRP A 113 -19.93 4.96 6.34
N ARG A 114 -20.24 6.24 6.14
CA ARG A 114 -20.71 6.78 4.86
C ARG A 114 -19.58 7.54 4.20
N TYR A 115 -19.36 7.28 2.91
CA TYR A 115 -18.33 7.98 2.15
C TYR A 115 -18.90 9.22 1.47
N PHE A 116 -18.16 10.31 1.54
CA PHE A 116 -18.44 11.50 0.75
C PHE A 116 -17.15 12.23 0.40
N SER A 117 -17.03 12.63 -0.86
CA SER A 117 -15.86 13.33 -1.41
C SER A 117 -14.53 12.63 -1.15
N SER A 118 -13.78 13.00 -0.11
CA SER A 118 -12.48 12.42 0.23
C SER A 118 -12.39 12.02 1.70
N SER A 119 -13.54 11.73 2.30
CA SER A 119 -13.70 11.43 3.72
C SER A 119 -14.71 10.29 3.92
N VAL A 120 -14.59 9.64 5.07
CA VAL A 120 -15.64 8.76 5.61
C VAL A 120 -16.20 9.36 6.88
N TYR A 121 -17.50 9.19 7.07
CA TYR A 121 -18.28 9.80 8.13
C TYR A 121 -19.02 8.74 8.92
N TYR A 122 -19.03 8.87 10.25
CA TYR A 122 -19.77 7.99 11.14
C TYR A 122 -20.76 8.82 11.93
N ILE A 123 -22.03 8.39 11.93
CA ILE A 123 -23.07 8.99 12.77
C ILE A 123 -23.32 8.08 13.97
N SER A 124 -23.31 8.67 15.17
CA SER A 124 -23.46 7.90 16.40
C SER A 124 -24.84 7.27 16.55
N THR A 125 -24.90 6.18 17.32
CA THR A 125 -26.15 5.51 17.71
C THR A 125 -26.60 5.87 19.12
N GLU A 126 -25.75 6.57 19.88
CA GLU A 126 -26.02 7.05 21.22
C GLU A 126 -25.78 8.56 21.33
N LYS A 127 -26.09 9.14 22.48
CA LYS A 127 -25.90 10.57 22.76
C LYS A 127 -24.79 10.79 23.79
N LYS A 128 -23.92 11.77 23.56
CA LYS A 128 -22.84 12.19 24.47
C LYS A 128 -22.77 13.71 24.54
N SER A 129 -22.06 14.24 25.54
CA SER A 129 -21.62 15.63 25.55
C SER A 129 -20.65 15.88 24.39
N TRP A 130 -20.45 17.13 24.00
CA TRP A 130 -19.56 17.47 22.88
C TRP A 130 -18.13 16.91 23.09
N SER A 131 -17.60 17.02 24.32
CA SER A 131 -16.28 16.47 24.66
C SER A 131 -16.23 14.95 24.56
N GLY A 132 -17.26 14.24 25.06
CA GLY A 132 -17.34 12.79 24.97
C GLY A 132 -17.54 12.30 23.53
N SER A 133 -18.28 13.04 22.71
CA SER A 133 -18.42 12.79 21.28
C SER A 133 -17.07 12.92 20.55
N ARG A 134 -16.31 13.98 20.87
CA ARG A 134 -14.98 14.19 20.29
C ARG A 134 -13.99 13.10 20.67
N GLU A 135 -14.00 12.69 21.92
CA GLU A 135 -13.18 11.58 22.42
C GLU A 135 -13.50 10.27 21.68
N ASP A 136 -14.79 9.95 21.48
CA ASP A 136 -15.20 8.78 20.72
C ASP A 136 -14.70 8.82 19.26
N CYS A 137 -14.83 9.96 18.58
CA CYS A 137 -14.30 10.11 17.23
C CYS A 137 -12.78 9.88 17.17
N ARG A 138 -12.04 10.45 18.13
CA ARG A 138 -10.58 10.26 18.23
C ARG A 138 -10.19 8.81 18.50
N GLY A 139 -10.95 8.09 19.32
CA GLY A 139 -10.80 6.65 19.53
C GLY A 139 -10.95 5.83 18.24
N LYS A 140 -11.71 6.32 17.25
CA LYS A 140 -11.87 5.72 15.92
C LYS A 140 -10.83 6.21 14.88
N GLY A 141 -9.87 7.02 15.31
CA GLY A 141 -8.88 7.66 14.43
C GLY A 141 -9.52 8.69 13.48
N ALA A 142 -10.56 9.37 13.96
CA ALA A 142 -11.29 10.47 13.33
C ALA A 142 -11.29 11.70 14.26
N ASP A 143 -12.00 12.77 13.92
CA ASP A 143 -12.41 13.84 14.86
C ASP A 143 -13.87 14.23 14.54
N LEU A 144 -14.47 15.14 15.30
CA LEU A 144 -15.80 15.65 14.94
C LEU A 144 -15.77 16.31 13.55
N VAL A 145 -16.87 16.22 12.81
CA VAL A 145 -16.93 16.70 11.42
C VAL A 145 -16.66 18.20 11.30
N ILE A 146 -15.83 18.56 10.32
CA ILE A 146 -15.55 19.94 9.92
C ILE A 146 -16.27 20.18 8.60
N ILE A 147 -17.12 21.20 8.53
CA ILE A 147 -17.90 21.49 7.32
C ILE A 147 -17.22 22.64 6.56
N ASN A 148 -16.62 22.31 5.42
CA ASN A 148 -15.81 23.24 4.63
C ASN A 148 -16.46 23.62 3.29
N SER A 149 -17.60 23.03 2.94
CA SER A 149 -18.33 23.36 1.72
C SER A 149 -19.83 23.17 1.89
N ARG A 150 -20.58 23.76 0.95
CA ARG A 150 -22.04 23.61 0.91
C ARG A 150 -22.44 22.16 0.67
N GLU A 151 -21.73 21.46 -0.21
CA GLU A 151 -21.99 20.07 -0.54
C GLU A 151 -21.73 19.17 0.68
N GLU A 152 -20.71 19.48 1.48
CA GLU A 152 -20.44 18.78 2.74
C GLU A 152 -21.55 19.06 3.78
N GLN A 153 -22.05 20.30 3.88
CA GLN A 153 -23.21 20.62 4.72
C GLN A 153 -24.45 19.80 4.29
N GLU A 154 -24.79 19.79 3.01
CA GLU A 154 -25.94 19.05 2.48
C GLU A 154 -25.81 17.54 2.72
N PHE A 155 -24.60 16.99 2.59
CA PHE A 155 -24.32 15.60 2.92
C PHE A 155 -24.48 15.31 4.42
N VAL A 156 -23.91 16.13 5.30
CA VAL A 156 -24.07 16.02 6.75
C VAL A 156 -25.56 16.09 7.15
N ASP A 157 -26.32 16.98 6.52
CA ASP A 157 -27.76 17.07 6.74
C ASP A 157 -28.48 15.77 6.36
N SER A 158 -28.10 15.13 5.26
CA SER A 158 -28.65 13.82 4.86
C SER A 158 -28.40 12.72 5.90
N LEU A 159 -27.24 12.75 6.58
CA LEU A 159 -26.93 11.82 7.67
C LEU A 159 -27.78 12.10 8.90
N SER A 160 -27.98 13.37 9.23
CA SER A 160 -28.77 13.78 10.40
C SER A 160 -30.27 13.46 10.27
N VAL A 161 -30.79 13.46 9.03
CA VAL A 161 -32.19 13.06 8.73
C VAL A 161 -32.44 11.60 9.14
N CYS A 162 -31.45 10.71 9.00
CA CYS A 162 -31.59 9.32 9.44
C CYS A 162 -31.80 9.18 10.96
N LYS A 163 -31.54 10.23 11.75
CA LYS A 163 -31.75 10.25 13.20
C LYS A 163 -32.95 11.09 13.64
N ASP A 164 -33.52 11.88 12.72
CA ASP A 164 -34.53 12.89 13.02
C ASP A 164 -34.18 13.76 14.25
N ALA A 165 -32.90 14.14 14.36
CA ALA A 165 -32.36 14.77 15.57
C ALA A 165 -31.18 15.71 15.29
N ALA A 166 -30.88 16.56 16.27
CA ALA A 166 -29.67 17.39 16.29
C ALA A 166 -28.45 16.49 16.49
N VAL A 167 -27.40 16.82 15.76
CA VAL A 167 -26.09 16.16 15.85
C VAL A 167 -25.02 17.21 16.10
N PHE A 168 -24.09 16.93 17.01
CA PHE A 168 -22.89 17.74 17.21
C PHE A 168 -21.98 17.69 15.98
N ILE A 169 -21.43 18.86 15.67
CA ILE A 169 -20.33 19.05 14.71
C ILE A 169 -19.09 19.59 15.42
N GLY A 170 -17.97 19.66 14.72
CA GLY A 170 -16.68 20.04 15.29
C GLY A 170 -16.45 21.54 15.53
N LEU A 171 -17.50 22.38 15.45
CA LEU A 171 -17.36 23.83 15.65
C LEU A 171 -17.61 24.20 17.12
N THR A 172 -16.74 25.03 17.68
CA THR A 172 -16.81 25.50 19.06
C THR A 172 -16.12 26.85 19.25
N ASP A 173 -16.57 27.66 20.19
CA ASP A 173 -15.89 28.88 20.65
C ASP A 173 -15.51 28.82 22.14
N GLN A 174 -15.41 27.60 22.70
CA GLN A 174 -15.04 27.35 24.12
C GLN A 174 -13.74 28.03 24.56
N GLU A 175 -12.81 28.26 23.62
CA GLU A 175 -11.54 28.93 23.90
C GLU A 175 -11.72 30.45 24.07
N THR A 176 -12.55 31.08 23.24
CA THR A 176 -12.80 32.52 23.26
C THR A 176 -14.18 32.78 22.68
N GLU A 177 -15.10 33.22 23.55
CA GLU A 177 -16.48 33.58 23.19
C GLU A 177 -16.54 34.45 21.94
N GLY A 178 -17.37 34.05 20.97
CA GLY A 178 -17.54 34.75 19.69
C GLY A 178 -16.45 34.45 18.64
N ILE A 179 -15.39 33.72 18.99
CA ILE A 179 -14.36 33.25 18.05
C ILE A 179 -14.53 31.74 17.84
N TRP A 180 -15.30 31.40 16.80
CA TRP A 180 -15.55 30.02 16.42
C TRP A 180 -14.33 29.37 15.76
N LYS A 181 -13.95 28.20 16.24
CA LYS A 181 -12.90 27.35 15.69
C LYS A 181 -13.39 25.93 15.48
N TRP A 182 -12.89 25.31 14.41
CA TRP A 182 -13.03 23.89 14.20
C TRP A 182 -12.14 23.09 15.15
N VAL A 183 -12.43 21.81 15.32
CA VAL A 183 -11.64 20.88 16.12
C VAL A 183 -10.15 20.81 15.71
N ASP A 184 -9.80 21.14 14.47
CA ASP A 184 -8.40 21.21 14.01
C ASP A 184 -7.72 22.57 14.28
N GLY A 185 -8.44 23.52 14.86
CA GLY A 185 -7.99 24.88 15.18
C GLY A 185 -8.18 25.89 14.06
N SER A 186 -8.67 25.49 12.89
CA SER A 186 -8.96 26.42 11.79
C SER A 186 -10.23 27.24 12.05
N GLU A 187 -10.28 28.44 11.48
CA GLU A 187 -11.48 29.28 11.51
C GLU A 187 -12.45 28.90 10.37
N PRO A 188 -13.77 28.98 10.58
CA PRO A 188 -14.74 28.69 9.54
C PRO A 188 -14.71 29.75 8.44
N THR A 189 -14.63 29.31 7.19
CA THR A 189 -14.71 30.18 6.00
C THR A 189 -16.15 30.46 5.57
N THR A 190 -17.08 29.60 5.95
CA THR A 190 -18.52 29.71 5.71
C THR A 190 -19.29 29.29 6.94
N LEU A 191 -20.39 29.99 7.20
CA LEU A 191 -21.26 29.74 8.35
C LEU A 191 -22.67 29.41 7.86
N TYR A 192 -23.32 28.40 8.47
CA TYR A 192 -24.68 27.98 8.12
C TYR A 192 -25.67 28.15 9.28
N TRP A 193 -25.52 29.22 10.07
CA TRP A 193 -26.39 29.55 11.20
C TRP A 193 -27.88 29.61 10.84
N MET A 194 -28.71 29.16 11.77
CA MET A 194 -30.14 29.46 11.76
C MET A 194 -30.33 30.97 11.97
N SER A 195 -31.40 31.52 11.41
CA SER A 195 -31.76 32.93 11.64
C SER A 195 -31.82 33.24 13.14
N GLY A 196 -31.06 34.24 13.59
CA GLY A 196 -30.96 34.63 14.99
C GLY A 196 -29.98 33.81 15.83
N GLN A 197 -29.15 32.95 15.23
CA GLN A 197 -28.06 32.22 15.87
C GLN A 197 -26.68 32.70 15.36
N PRO A 198 -25.60 32.51 16.14
CA PRO A 198 -25.59 32.03 17.52
C PRO A 198 -26.11 33.11 18.47
N ASN A 199 -26.91 32.73 19.47
CA ASN A 199 -27.51 33.68 20.40
C ASN A 199 -26.94 33.61 21.82
N ASN A 200 -26.00 32.68 22.06
CA ASN A 200 -25.38 32.41 23.34
C ASN A 200 -26.41 32.46 24.48
N GLY A 201 -27.50 31.70 24.34
CA GLY A 201 -28.80 31.84 25.00
C GLY A 201 -28.86 32.25 26.48
N GLY A 202 -28.46 33.48 26.79
CA GLY A 202 -28.49 34.11 28.10
C GLY A 202 -27.62 33.42 29.16
N TRP A 203 -28.25 32.57 29.98
CA TRP A 203 -27.76 32.14 31.30
C TRP A 203 -26.77 30.97 31.29
N THR A 204 -26.60 30.30 30.16
CA THR A 204 -25.70 29.15 29.99
C THR A 204 -24.88 29.33 28.74
N LYS A 205 -23.56 29.30 28.87
CA LYS A 205 -22.61 29.35 27.75
C LYS A 205 -22.93 28.28 26.71
N GLN A 206 -23.19 28.69 25.48
CA GLN A 206 -23.60 27.80 24.39
C GLN A 206 -22.45 27.55 23.41
N ASP A 207 -21.34 27.01 23.88
CA ASP A 207 -20.10 27.08 23.11
C ASP A 207 -19.91 25.96 22.06
N CYS A 208 -20.95 25.18 21.77
CA CYS A 208 -20.88 23.98 20.92
C CYS A 208 -22.02 23.92 19.90
N VAL A 209 -21.71 23.50 18.68
CA VAL A 209 -22.66 23.61 17.56
C VAL A 209 -23.32 22.29 17.20
N VAL A 210 -24.62 22.35 16.94
CA VAL A 210 -25.41 21.26 16.36
C VAL A 210 -26.00 21.65 15.00
N THR A 211 -26.22 20.66 14.15
CA THR A 211 -27.05 20.76 12.92
C THR A 211 -28.12 19.66 12.93
N GLY A 212 -29.18 19.80 12.13
CA GLY A 212 -30.19 18.76 12.00
C GLY A 212 -31.47 19.19 11.27
N PRO A 213 -32.36 18.24 10.92
CA PRO A 213 -33.59 18.51 10.20
C PRO A 213 -34.55 19.44 10.96
N GLN A 214 -34.68 19.26 12.28
CA GLN A 214 -35.51 20.11 13.14
C GLN A 214 -34.99 21.55 13.27
N LEU A 215 -33.76 21.80 12.80
CA LEU A 215 -33.17 23.14 12.71
C LEU A 215 -33.28 23.73 11.30
N GLY A 216 -34.06 23.10 10.41
CA GLY A 216 -34.16 23.52 9.01
C GLY A 216 -32.84 23.35 8.26
N LYS A 217 -32.00 22.37 8.66
CA LYS A 217 -30.68 22.12 8.06
C LYS A 217 -29.74 23.33 8.20
N ARG A 218 -29.74 23.90 9.41
CA ARG A 218 -28.94 25.07 9.82
C ARG A 218 -28.35 24.83 11.19
N TRP A 219 -27.33 25.60 11.52
CA TRP A 219 -26.58 25.49 12.76
C TRP A 219 -27.26 26.22 13.91
N ASN A 220 -27.11 25.65 15.10
CA ASN A 220 -27.53 26.25 16.35
C ASN A 220 -26.46 25.98 17.41
N ASP A 221 -26.15 26.98 18.20
CA ASP A 221 -25.28 26.86 19.36
C ASP A 221 -26.05 26.27 20.55
N LYS A 222 -25.36 25.46 21.35
CA LYS A 222 -25.93 24.73 22.50
C LYS A 222 -24.89 24.60 23.60
N PRO A 223 -25.33 24.49 24.88
CA PRO A 223 -24.45 24.09 25.96
C PRO A 223 -23.74 22.76 25.64
N CYS A 224 -22.42 22.75 25.72
CA CYS A 224 -21.58 21.60 25.38
C CYS A 224 -21.87 20.33 26.21
N GLN A 225 -22.50 20.49 27.39
CA GLN A 225 -22.90 19.40 28.27
C GLN A 225 -24.20 18.71 27.84
N ASN A 226 -24.94 19.28 26.89
CA ASN A 226 -26.14 18.63 26.36
C ASN A 226 -25.76 17.32 25.67
N LEU A 227 -26.56 16.28 25.91
CA LEU A 227 -26.35 14.99 25.25
C LEU A 227 -27.00 15.03 23.86
N GLN A 228 -26.17 14.93 22.82
CA GLN A 228 -26.62 14.86 21.43
C GLN A 228 -25.95 13.69 20.71
N TYR A 229 -26.55 13.28 19.60
CA TYR A 229 -25.83 12.46 18.62
C TYR A 229 -24.66 13.27 18.04
N TRP A 230 -23.72 12.65 17.36
CA TRP A 230 -22.60 13.35 16.74
C TRP A 230 -22.18 12.69 15.43
N ILE A 231 -21.43 13.44 14.63
CA ILE A 231 -20.82 12.94 13.39
C ILE A 231 -19.31 13.05 13.49
N CYS A 232 -18.64 11.92 13.30
CA CYS A 232 -17.20 11.86 13.12
C CYS A 232 -16.84 11.97 11.64
N GLU A 233 -15.70 12.61 11.35
CA GLU A 233 -15.11 12.64 10.02
C GLU A 233 -13.66 12.12 10.06
N LYS A 234 -13.34 11.26 9.10
CA LYS A 234 -11.98 10.78 8.86
C LYS A 234 -11.55 11.10 7.43
N LYS A 235 -10.62 12.06 7.28
CA LYS A 235 -10.03 12.40 5.98
C LYS A 235 -9.24 11.23 5.40
N LEU A 236 -9.58 10.83 4.18
CA LEU A 236 -8.86 9.82 3.41
C LEU A 236 -7.73 10.49 2.61
N ARG A 237 -6.67 10.91 3.32
CA ARG A 237 -5.54 11.72 2.79
C ARG A 237 -4.88 11.17 1.51
N TYR A 238 -5.06 9.90 1.20
CA TYR A 238 -4.41 9.21 0.07
C TYR A 238 -5.31 8.93 -1.13
N LEU A 239 -6.57 9.35 -1.10
CA LEU A 239 -7.56 9.04 -2.15
C LEU A 239 -7.93 10.22 -3.04
N LYS A 240 -7.29 11.40 -2.88
CA LYS A 240 -7.49 12.57 -3.76
C LYS A 240 -7.49 12.23 -5.27
N PRO A 241 -6.61 11.34 -5.81
CA PRO A 241 -6.64 10.97 -7.23
C PRO A 241 -7.72 9.95 -7.62
N TYR A 242 -8.31 9.23 -6.66
CA TYR A 242 -9.20 8.08 -6.89
C TYR A 242 -10.63 8.29 -6.34
N ALA A 243 -10.91 9.49 -5.80
CA ALA A 243 -12.14 9.81 -5.09
C ALA A 243 -13.41 9.58 -5.93
N LYS A 244 -13.32 9.77 -7.25
CA LYS A 244 -14.43 9.60 -8.20
C LYS A 244 -14.83 8.13 -8.40
N THR A 245 -13.84 7.23 -8.49
CA THR A 245 -14.08 5.78 -8.65
C THR A 245 -14.56 5.14 -7.35
N LEU A 246 -14.04 5.59 -6.21
CA LEU A 246 -14.46 5.08 -4.91
C LEU A 246 -15.86 5.53 -4.50
N GLY A 247 -16.26 6.77 -4.84
CA GLY A 247 -17.65 7.21 -4.67
C GLY A 247 -18.64 6.34 -5.44
N MET A 248 -18.28 5.90 -6.66
CA MET A 248 -19.10 4.99 -7.46
C MET A 248 -19.19 3.60 -6.81
N MET A 249 -18.08 3.05 -6.31
CA MET A 249 -18.07 1.76 -5.60
C MET A 249 -18.88 1.82 -4.29
N ALA A 250 -18.75 2.89 -3.52
CA ALA A 250 -19.51 3.14 -2.30
C ALA A 250 -21.01 3.14 -2.55
N GLN A 251 -21.44 3.81 -3.62
CA GLN A 251 -22.84 3.94 -3.98
C GLN A 251 -23.43 2.63 -4.52
N ILE A 252 -22.63 1.84 -5.24
CA ILE A 252 -23.00 0.48 -5.66
C ILE A 252 -23.15 -0.44 -4.45
N MET A 253 -22.20 -0.44 -3.51
CA MET A 253 -22.27 -1.27 -2.31
C MET A 253 -23.44 -0.88 -1.38
N GLY A 254 -23.81 0.41 -1.33
CA GLY A 254 -24.96 0.90 -0.56
C GLY A 254 -26.34 0.72 -1.22
N SER A 255 -26.41 0.16 -2.44
CA SER A 255 -27.67 -0.11 -3.15
C SER A 255 -28.14 -1.57 -3.09
N TYR A 256 -27.46 -2.41 -2.30
CA TYR A 256 -27.76 -3.84 -2.10
C TYR A 256 -28.43 -4.16 -0.75
N GLU A 257 -28.95 -3.16 -0.05
CA GLU A 257 -29.84 -3.29 1.13
C GLU A 257 -31.19 -2.65 0.84
#